data_AF-A0A2W4JQH9-F1
#
_entry.id   AF-A0A2W4JQH9-F1
#
_cell.length_a   1.000
_cell.length_b   1.000
_cell.length_c   1.000
_cell.angle_alpha   90.00
_cell.angle_beta   90.00
_cell.angle_gamma   90.00
#
_symmetry.space_group_name_H-M   'P 1'
#
loop_
_entity.id
_entity.type
_entity.pdbx_description
1 polymer ?
#
loop_
_entity_poly.entity_id
_entity_poly.type
_entity_poly.pdbx_seq_one_letter_code
_entity_poly.pdbx_strand_id
1 'polypeptide(L)' 'MLKSEAERIITKFADEYNAEFTDEQKTALAMAFISIASTIVEEALNNVSTNRGGGKPQFFA' A
#
# COMPACT_ATOMS: atom_id res chain seq x y z
N MET A 1 0.68 11.54 -5.12
CA MET A 1 1.45 11.58 -3.85
C MET A 1 1.84 10.19 -3.35
N LEU A 2 0.93 9.23 -3.18
CA LEU A 2 1.30 7.90 -2.65
C LEU A 2 2.19 7.08 -3.61
N LYS A 3 1.88 7.12 -4.91
CA LYS A 3 2.69 6.45 -5.96
C LYS A 3 4.13 6.97 -6.00
N SER A 4 4.32 8.28 -5.98
CA SER A 4 5.65 8.90 -6.00
C SER A 4 6.49 8.55 -4.76
N GLU A 5 5.86 8.35 -3.60
CA GLU A 5 6.57 7.95 -2.39
C GLU A 5 6.94 6.47 -2.39
N ALA A 6 6.06 5.60 -2.90
CA ALA A 6 6.36 4.19 -3.09
C ALA A 6 7.53 3.99 -4.08
N GLU A 7 7.53 4.72 -5.20
CA GLU A 7 8.64 4.71 -6.17
C GLU A 7 9.96 5.21 -5.55
N ARG A 8 9.90 6.23 -4.69
CA ARG A 8 11.06 6.73 -3.93
C ARG A 8 11.64 5.66 -3.01
N ILE A 9 10.80 4.94 -2.28
CA ILE A 9 11.21 3.86 -1.37
C ILE A 9 11.83 2.71 -2.17
N ILE A 10 11.20 2.29 -3.27
CA ILE A 10 11.71 1.21 -4.13
C ILE A 10 13.06 1.58 -4.73
N THR A 11 13.24 2.81 -5.18
CA THR A 11 14.51 3.29 -5.73
C THR A 11 15.62 3.27 -4.68
N LYS A 12 15.33 3.79 -3.48
CA LYS A 12 16.30 3.76 -2.36
C LYS A 12 16.70 2.33 -2.00
N PHE A 13 15.74 1.40 -2.00
CA PHE A 13 16.00 -0.01 -1.71
C PHE A 13 16.84 -0.66 -2.83
N ALA A 14 16.55 -0.36 -4.09
CA ALA A 14 17.33 -0.82 -5.22
C ALA A 14 18.80 -0.38 -5.08
N ASP A 15 19.02 0.89 -4.75
CA ASP A 15 20.36 1.46 -4.54
C ASP A 15 21.09 0.80 -3.35
N GLU A 16 20.40 0.58 -2.23
CA GLU A 16 20.98 -0.01 -1.01
C GLU A 16 21.48 -1.45 -1.24
N TYR A 17 20.78 -2.21 -2.08
CA TYR A 17 21.11 -3.61 -2.37
C TYR A 17 21.83 -3.81 -3.71
N ASN A 18 22.25 -2.74 -4.40
CA ASN A 18 22.82 -2.78 -5.75
C ASN A 18 21.95 -3.59 -6.74
N ALA A 19 20.63 -3.45 -6.64
CA ALA A 19 19.69 -4.10 -7.55
C ALA A 19 19.34 -3.15 -8.70
N GLU A 20 19.43 -3.65 -9.93
CA GLU A 20 19.01 -2.90 -11.11
C GLU A 20 17.58 -3.28 -11.49
N PHE A 21 16.62 -2.43 -11.13
CA PHE A 21 15.24 -2.53 -11.62
C PHE A 21 15.02 -1.62 -12.82
N THR A 22 14.31 -2.11 -13.83
CA THR A 22 13.80 -1.26 -14.91
C THR A 22 12.74 -0.29 -14.37
N ASP A 23 12.45 0.78 -15.10
CA ASP A 23 11.44 1.75 -14.69
C ASP A 23 10.02 1.14 -14.66
N GLU A 24 9.74 0.18 -15.55
CA GLU A 24 8.49 -0.59 -15.53
C GLU A 24 8.40 -1.45 -14.27
N GLN A 25 9.51 -2.08 -13.84
CA GLN A 25 9.54 -2.89 -12.62
C GLN A 25 9.33 -2.02 -11.38
N LYS A 26 9.98 -0.85 -11.30
CA LYS A 26 9.76 0.11 -10.20
C LYS A 26 8.30 0.55 -10.13
N THR A 27 7.69 0.84 -11.29
CA THR A 27 6.29 1.22 -11.39
C THR A 27 5.36 0.08 -10.94
N ALA A 28 5.61 -1.14 -11.42
CA ALA A 28 4.83 -2.32 -11.05
C ALA A 28 4.90 -2.62 -9.55
N LEU A 29 6.10 -2.56 -8.97
CA LEU A 29 6.31 -2.72 -7.54
C LEU A 29 5.60 -1.63 -6.73
N ALA A 30 5.62 -0.38 -7.19
CA ALA A 30 4.93 0.71 -6.51
C ALA A 30 3.41 0.50 -6.47
N MET A 31 2.83 0.03 -7.57
CA MET A 31 1.40 -0.30 -7.62
C MET A 31 1.06 -1.51 -6.73
N ALA A 32 1.88 -2.56 -6.75
CA ALA A 32 1.69 -3.73 -5.91
C ALA A 32 1.76 -3.37 -4.42
N PHE A 33 2.73 -2.54 -4.02
CA PHE A 33 2.88 -2.07 -2.65
C PHE A 33 1.64 -1.31 -2.17
N ILE A 34 1.12 -0.39 -2.99
CA ILE A 34 -0.11 0.34 -2.66
C ILE A 34 -1.30 -0.61 -2.52
N SER A 35 -1.45 -1.56 -3.43
CA SER A 35 -2.54 -2.53 -3.38
C SER A 35 -2.50 -3.36 -2.09
N ILE A 36 -1.34 -3.91 -1.75
CA ILE A 36 -1.15 -4.72 -0.54
C ILE A 36 -1.41 -3.89 0.72
N ALA A 37 -0.87 -2.67 0.77
CA ALA A 37 -1.07 -1.76 1.89
C ALA A 37 -2.56 -1.43 2.09
N SER A 38 -3.30 -1.17 1.01
CA SER A 38 -4.75 -0.94 1.06
C SER A 38 -5.49 -2.17 1.61
N THR A 39 -5.18 -3.38 1.12
CA THR A 39 -5.80 -4.62 1.61
C THR A 39 -5.54 -4.83 3.10
N ILE A 40 -4.30 -4.63 3.57
CA ILE A 40 -3.96 -4.76 5.00
C ILE A 40 -4.75 -3.75 5.85
N VAL A 41 -4.88 -2.50 5.39
CA VAL A 41 -5.65 -1.48 6.11
C VAL A 41 -7.13 -1.83 6.13
N GLU A 42 -7.70 -2.31 5.02
CA GLU A 42 -9.10 -2.75 4.96
C GLU A 42 -9.38 -3.92 5.91
N GLU A 43 -8.51 -4.93 5.94
CA GLU A 43 -8.61 -6.05 6.87
C GLU A 43 -8.52 -5.59 8.33
N ALA A 44 -7.57 -4.70 8.63
CA ALA A 44 -7.42 -4.12 9.97
C ALA A 44 -8.67 -3.32 10.37
N LEU A 45 -9.23 -2.50 9.47
CA LEU A 45 -10.46 -1.74 9.71
C LEU A 45 -11.67 -2.65 9.91
N ASN A 46 -11.78 -3.72 9.13
CA ASN A 46 -12.83 -4.72 9.31
C ASN A 46 -12.74 -5.37 10.69
N ASN A 47 -11.54 -5.75 11.13
CA ASN A 47 -11.26 -6.29 12.46
C ASN A 47 -11.49 -5.28 13.61
N VAL A 48 -11.26 -3.99 13.37
CA VAL A 48 -11.57 -2.92 14.33
C VAL A 48 -13.08 -2.69 14.42
N SER A 49 -13.79 -2.76 13.29
CA SER A 49 -15.25 -2.59 13.26
C SER A 49 -15.99 -3.75 13.92
N THR A 50 -15.46 -4.98 13.84
CA THR A 50 -16.06 -6.15 14.51
C THR A 50 -15.85 -6.16 16.02
N ASN A 51 -14.87 -5.40 16.53
CA ASN A 51 -14.65 -5.19 17.97
C ASN A 51 -15.36 -3.96 18.56
N ARG A 52 -16.04 -3.15 17.74
CA ARG A 52 -16.91 -2.06 18.21
C ARG A 52 -18.34 -2.36 17.79
N GLY A 53 -19.10 -2.93 18.71
CA GLY A 53 -20.52 -3.20 18.52
C GLY A 53 -21.27 -1.99 17.98
N GLY A 54 -22.03 -2.22 16.90
CA GLY A 54 -23.14 -1.38 16.47
C GLY A 54 -22.79 -0.18 15.58
N GLY A 55 -22.89 -0.36 14.27
CA GLY A 55 -23.05 0.75 13.32
C GLY A 55 -22.11 0.64 12.11
N LYS A 56 -22.67 0.31 10.95
CA LYS A 56 -21.96 0.27 9.67
C LYS A 56 -21.28 1.63 9.37
N PRO A 57 -20.04 1.67 8.86
CA PRO A 57 -19.41 2.92 8.41
C PRO A 57 -20.10 3.48 7.16
N GLN A 58 -20.64 4.68 7.28
CA GLN A 58 -21.36 5.43 6.25
C GLN A 58 -20.39 6.19 5.32
N PHE A 59 -19.40 5.50 4.76
CA PHE A 59 -18.45 6.13 3.82
C PHE A 59 -18.83 5.94 2.34
N PHE A 60 -19.85 5.13 2.04
CA PHE A 60 -20.35 4.90 0.68
C PHE A 60 -21.89 5.02 0.58
N ALA A 61 -22.54 5.77 1.47
CA ALA A 61 -23.97 6.10 1.38
C ALA A 61 -24.18 7.58 1.10
#